data_AF-A0A8T3W7T2-F1
#
_entry.id   AF-A0A8T3W7T2-F1
#
_cell.length_a   1.000
_cell.length_b   1.000
_cell.length_c   1.000
_cell.angle_alpha   90.00
_cell.angle_beta   90.00
_cell.angle_gamma   90.00
#
_symmetry.space_group_name_H-M   'P 1'
#
loop_
_entity.id
_entity.type
_entity.pdbx_description
1 polymer ?
#
loop_
_entity_poly.entity_id
_entity_poly.type
_entity_poly.pdbx_seq_one_letter_code
_entity_poly.pdbx_strand_id
1 'polypeptide(L)'
;MRNNEYLRVKLEEIWINAFSDIEKKNNINIMFKGKWKNKFGHIKKLNNGDSEIVINGYFKDDNIPDFIINLTIAHELVHYSHGFNSPLPKLFKHPHKGGIVNKDLKKRGFTELIKLERKWVKNEWREIVKKEFKPRKINNNSLFRWF
;
A
#
# COMPACT_ATOMS: atom_id res chain seq x y z
N MET A 1 -15.04 0.85 11.06
CA MET A 1 -13.85 0.07 10.66
C MET A 1 -14.05 -0.41 9.23
N ARG A 2 -13.15 -0.02 8.33
CA ARG A 2 -13.20 -0.34 6.90
C ARG A 2 -13.03 -1.84 6.63
N ASN A 3 -13.58 -2.31 5.51
CA ASN A 3 -13.54 -3.71 5.07
C ASN A 3 -13.00 -3.82 3.62
N ASN A 4 -12.92 -5.05 3.08
CA ASN A 4 -12.40 -5.24 1.73
C ASN A 4 -13.33 -4.66 0.66
N GLU A 5 -14.63 -4.56 0.93
CA GLU A 5 -15.59 -3.96 0.03
C GLU A 5 -15.33 -2.45 -0.15
N TYR A 6 -15.01 -1.74 0.93
CA TYR A 6 -14.53 -0.37 0.87
C TYR A 6 -13.32 -0.21 -0.06
N LEU A 7 -12.34 -1.13 0.01
CA LEU A 7 -11.17 -1.09 -0.86
C LEU A 7 -11.51 -1.35 -2.33
N ARG A 8 -12.47 -2.25 -2.59
CA ARG A 8 -12.95 -2.53 -3.95
C ARG A 8 -13.55 -1.28 -4.59
N VAL A 9 -14.40 -0.57 -3.84
CA VAL A 9 -14.97 0.71 -4.31
C VAL A 9 -13.88 1.74 -4.58
N LYS A 10 -12.92 1.92 -3.67
CA LYS A 10 -11.78 2.84 -3.88
C LYS A 10 -10.91 2.47 -5.07
N LEU A 11 -10.66 1.18 -5.29
CA LEU A 11 -9.89 0.71 -6.43
C LEU A 11 -10.58 1.09 -7.74
N GLU A 12 -11.88 0.83 -7.86
CA GLU A 12 -12.64 1.16 -9.07
C GLU A 12 -12.76 2.68 -9.28
N GLU A 13 -13.00 3.47 -8.22
CA GLU A 13 -12.99 4.94 -8.30
C GLU A 13 -11.65 5.47 -8.83
N ILE A 14 -10.52 4.99 -8.30
CA ILE A 14 -9.19 5.43 -8.72
C ILE A 14 -8.88 4.95 -10.13
N TRP A 15 -9.29 3.73 -10.47
CA TRP A 15 -9.10 3.17 -11.81
C TRP A 15 -9.79 4.04 -12.87
N ILE A 16 -11.09 4.31 -12.69
CA ILE A 16 -11.89 5.10 -13.64
C ILE A 16 -11.31 6.51 -13.81
N ASN A 17 -10.95 7.17 -12.70
CA ASN A 17 -10.55 8.57 -12.72
C ASN A 17 -9.11 8.80 -13.17
N ALA A 18 -8.21 7.85 -12.93
CA ALA A 18 -6.77 8.09 -13.10
C ALA A 18 -6.01 7.00 -13.86
N PHE A 19 -6.63 5.86 -14.19
CA PHE A 19 -5.99 4.73 -14.89
C PHE A 19 -6.87 4.15 -16.02
N SER A 20 -7.88 4.88 -16.48
CA SER A 20 -8.75 4.46 -17.58
C SER A 20 -8.02 4.34 -18.93
N ASP A 21 -6.82 4.92 -19.04
CA ASP A 21 -5.88 4.76 -20.14
C ASP A 21 -5.15 3.41 -20.15
N ILE A 22 -5.19 2.66 -19.05
CA ILE A 22 -4.47 1.39 -18.88
C ILE A 22 -5.39 0.21 -19.15
N GLU A 23 -4.93 -0.74 -19.96
CA GLU A 23 -5.65 -1.99 -20.24
C GLU A 23 -5.66 -2.91 -19.02
N LYS A 24 -6.86 -3.31 -18.55
CA LYS A 24 -7.05 -4.27 -17.45
C LYS A 24 -6.98 -5.72 -17.98
N LYS A 25 -5.77 -6.28 -18.09
CA LYS A 25 -5.52 -7.60 -18.71
C LYS A 25 -5.82 -8.83 -17.84
N ASN A 26 -6.03 -8.63 -16.55
CA ASN A 26 -6.35 -9.68 -15.59
C ASN A 26 -7.18 -9.08 -14.44
N ASN A 27 -7.68 -9.93 -13.53
CA ASN A 27 -8.35 -9.41 -12.35
C ASN A 27 -7.33 -8.79 -11.38
N ILE A 28 -7.74 -7.69 -10.76
CA ILE A 28 -6.96 -7.02 -9.72
C ILE A 28 -7.76 -7.14 -8.43
N ASN A 29 -7.36 -8.10 -7.60
CA ASN A 29 -7.95 -8.30 -6.28
C ASN A 29 -7.36 -7.30 -5.30
N ILE A 30 -8.16 -6.78 -4.37
CA ILE A 30 -7.69 -5.86 -3.33
C ILE A 30 -8.20 -6.27 -1.95
N MET A 31 -7.32 -6.25 -0.95
CA MET A 31 -7.70 -6.57 0.43
C MET A 31 -6.79 -5.94 1.47
N PHE A 32 -7.32 -5.82 2.69
CA PHE A 32 -6.50 -5.54 3.86
C PHE A 32 -5.84 -6.83 4.36
N LYS A 33 -4.53 -6.81 4.58
CA LYS A 33 -3.81 -7.94 5.18
C LYS A 33 -2.62 -7.45 5.99
N GLY A 34 -2.22 -8.26 6.98
CA GLY A 34 -1.05 -8.00 7.82
C GLY A 34 -1.13 -6.69 8.60
N LYS A 35 -0.13 -6.47 9.44
CA LYS A 35 0.05 -5.23 10.19
C LYS A 35 1.53 -4.92 10.14
N TRP A 36 1.92 -4.01 9.26
CA TRP A 36 3.34 -3.75 8.97
C TRP A 36 3.78 -2.37 9.42
N LYS A 37 5.02 -2.30 9.91
CA LYS A 37 5.65 -1.05 10.32
C LYS A 37 6.18 -0.24 9.13
N ASN A 38 6.74 -0.94 8.14
CA ASN A 38 7.60 -0.36 7.11
C ASN A 38 6.98 -0.34 5.71
N LYS A 39 5.71 -0.72 5.55
CA LYS A 39 5.02 -0.69 4.25
C LYS A 39 3.53 -0.38 4.39
N PHE A 40 2.99 0.36 3.43
CA PHE A 40 1.57 0.75 3.38
C PHE A 40 0.76 -0.16 2.48
N GLY A 41 1.37 -0.60 1.38
CA GLY A 41 0.80 -1.59 0.50
C GLY A 41 1.90 -2.41 -0.17
N HIS A 42 1.45 -3.36 -0.99
CA HIS A 42 2.25 -3.97 -2.04
C HIS A 42 1.32 -4.67 -3.04
N ILE A 43 1.77 -4.77 -4.28
CA ILE A 43 1.18 -5.64 -5.31
C ILE A 43 2.01 -6.89 -5.50
N LYS A 44 1.35 -8.02 -5.77
CA LYS A 44 1.99 -9.28 -6.18
C LYS A 44 1.16 -9.98 -7.25
N LYS A 45 1.80 -10.87 -8.01
CA LYS A 45 1.10 -11.78 -8.93
C LYS A 45 0.70 -13.06 -8.20
N LEU A 46 -0.50 -13.56 -8.46
CA LEU A 46 -1.03 -14.81 -7.94
C LEU A 46 -0.73 -15.97 -8.90
N ASN A 47 -0.81 -17.20 -8.37
CA ASN A 47 -0.54 -18.42 -9.15
C ASN A 47 -1.52 -18.60 -10.32
N ASN A 48 -2.74 -18.09 -10.19
CA ASN A 48 -3.77 -18.13 -11.24
C ASN A 48 -3.57 -17.04 -12.32
N GLY A 49 -2.53 -16.20 -12.22
CA GLY A 49 -2.23 -15.13 -13.15
C GLY A 49 -2.80 -13.75 -12.78
N ASP A 50 -3.72 -13.69 -11.81
CA ASP A 50 -4.30 -12.43 -11.33
C ASP A 50 -3.29 -11.61 -10.52
N SER A 51 -3.58 -10.32 -10.35
CA SER A 51 -2.80 -9.42 -9.50
C SER A 51 -3.54 -9.20 -8.18
N GLU A 52 -2.80 -9.16 -7.06
CA GLU A 52 -3.35 -8.84 -5.74
C GLU A 52 -2.66 -7.61 -5.17
N ILE A 53 -3.44 -6.54 -4.96
CA ILE A 53 -3.05 -5.37 -4.19
C ILE A 53 -3.41 -5.61 -2.73
N VAL A 54 -2.43 -5.47 -1.86
CA VAL A 54 -2.61 -5.68 -0.43
C VAL A 54 -2.32 -4.40 0.31
N ILE A 55 -3.32 -3.91 1.03
CA ILE A 55 -3.21 -2.72 1.89
C ILE A 55 -2.94 -3.14 3.33
N ASN A 56 -2.11 -2.38 4.03
CA ASN A 56 -1.77 -2.61 5.43
C ASN A 56 -3.04 -2.65 6.30
N GLY A 57 -3.21 -3.70 7.09
CA GLY A 57 -4.39 -3.90 7.93
C GLY A 57 -4.58 -2.86 9.04
N TYR A 58 -3.58 -2.04 9.36
CA TYR A 58 -3.80 -0.85 10.20
C TYR A 58 -4.76 0.16 9.57
N PHE A 59 -4.83 0.21 8.24
CA PHE A 59 -5.66 1.19 7.53
C PHE A 59 -7.16 0.83 7.54
N LYS A 60 -7.53 -0.28 8.18
CA LYS A 60 -8.91 -0.58 8.55
C LYS A 60 -9.49 0.42 9.57
N ASP A 61 -8.64 1.00 10.41
CA ASP A 61 -9.04 1.98 11.41
C ASP A 61 -9.46 3.28 10.72
N ASP A 62 -10.66 3.77 11.04
CA ASP A 62 -11.26 4.95 10.41
C ASP A 62 -10.49 6.24 10.75
N ASN A 63 -9.64 6.24 11.79
CA ASN A 63 -8.71 7.33 12.11
C ASN A 63 -7.60 7.50 11.06
N ILE A 64 -7.32 6.48 10.26
CA ILE A 64 -6.38 6.61 9.15
C ILE A 64 -7.06 7.39 8.03
N PRO A 65 -6.47 8.51 7.54
CA PRO A 65 -7.11 9.32 6.51
C PRO A 65 -7.29 8.58 5.18
N ASP A 66 -8.43 8.80 4.52
CA ASP A 66 -8.74 8.17 3.22
C ASP A 66 -7.69 8.45 2.15
N PHE A 67 -7.07 9.64 2.16
CA PHE A 67 -6.07 10.00 1.16
C PHE A 67 -4.82 9.10 1.22
N ILE A 68 -4.49 8.55 2.40
CA ILE A 68 -3.38 7.59 2.55
C ILE A 68 -3.73 6.29 1.82
N ILE A 69 -4.98 5.83 1.96
CA ILE A 69 -5.45 4.62 1.28
C ILE A 69 -5.48 4.86 -0.23
N ASN A 70 -6.04 6.00 -0.66
CA ASN A 70 -6.13 6.33 -2.08
C ASN A 70 -4.75 6.43 -2.74
N LEU A 71 -3.80 7.12 -2.11
CA LEU A 71 -2.44 7.23 -2.62
C LEU A 71 -1.72 5.87 -2.64
N THR A 72 -1.94 5.03 -1.63
CA THR A 72 -1.37 3.67 -1.60
C THR A 72 -1.91 2.84 -2.75
N ILE A 73 -3.23 2.84 -2.99
CA ILE A 73 -3.83 2.12 -4.13
C ILE A 73 -3.27 2.64 -5.46
N ALA A 74 -3.23 3.96 -5.64
CA ALA A 74 -2.67 4.57 -6.84
C ALA A 74 -1.20 4.17 -7.06
N HIS A 75 -0.41 4.09 -5.99
CA HIS A 75 0.99 3.65 -6.05
C HIS A 75 1.12 2.22 -6.58
N GLU A 76 0.30 1.30 -6.05
CA GLU A 76 0.29 -0.10 -6.50
C GLU A 76 -0.26 -0.24 -7.93
N LEU A 77 -1.20 0.63 -8.35
CA LEU A 77 -1.67 0.68 -9.74
C LEU A 77 -0.60 1.22 -10.70
N VAL A 78 0.25 2.16 -10.27
CA VAL A 78 1.41 2.56 -11.08
C VAL A 78 2.35 1.38 -11.29
N HIS A 79 2.62 0.58 -10.24
CA HIS A 79 3.37 -0.67 -10.41
C HIS A 79 2.73 -1.60 -11.43
N TYR A 80 1.41 -1.82 -11.33
CA TYR A 80 0.66 -2.61 -12.29
C TYR A 80 0.84 -2.10 -13.72
N SER A 81 0.61 -0.80 -13.94
CA SER A 81 0.68 -0.15 -15.26
C SER A 81 2.08 -0.22 -15.89
N HIS A 82 3.13 -0.30 -15.06
CA HIS A 82 4.52 -0.43 -15.51
C HIS A 82 4.94 -1.88 -15.77
N GLY A 83 4.02 -2.85 -15.66
CA GLY A 83 4.32 -4.27 -15.87
C GLY A 83 4.89 -4.99 -14.64
N PHE A 84 4.87 -4.37 -13.45
CA PHE A 84 5.32 -5.04 -12.22
C PHE A 84 4.17 -5.79 -11.58
N ASN A 85 4.35 -7.10 -11.38
CA ASN A 85 3.32 -7.98 -10.81
C ASN A 85 1.98 -7.98 -11.60
N SER A 86 2.05 -7.69 -12.89
CA SER A 86 0.95 -7.68 -13.84
C SER A 86 1.33 -8.45 -15.11
N PRO A 87 0.38 -8.78 -15.99
CA PRO A 87 0.66 -9.37 -17.29
C PRO A 87 1.09 -8.32 -18.34
N LEU A 88 1.16 -7.03 -17.98
CA LEU A 88 1.56 -5.98 -18.91
C LEU A 88 3.08 -6.05 -19.20
N PRO A 89 3.52 -5.60 -20.39
CA PRO A 89 4.94 -5.47 -20.69
C PRO A 89 5.65 -4.60 -19.66
N LYS A 90 6.83 -5.04 -19.22
CA LYS A 90 7.62 -4.33 -18.22
C LYS A 90 8.27 -3.09 -18.84
N LEU A 91 7.82 -1.89 -18.46
CA LEU A 91 8.31 -0.63 -19.02
C LEU A 91 9.67 -0.21 -18.47
N PHE A 92 10.03 -0.68 -17.28
CA PHE A 92 11.27 -0.31 -16.59
C PHE A 92 11.94 -1.50 -15.92
N LYS A 93 13.28 -1.51 -15.86
CA LYS A 93 14.01 -2.59 -15.16
C LYS A 93 13.69 -2.64 -13.65
N HIS A 94 13.63 -1.46 -13.01
CA HIS A 94 13.42 -1.30 -11.58
C HIS A 94 12.27 -0.32 -11.31
N PRO A 95 11.34 -0.63 -10.38
CA PRO A 95 10.09 0.11 -10.24
C PRO A 95 10.24 1.50 -9.58
N HIS A 96 11.29 1.76 -8.82
CA HIS A 96 11.47 3.06 -8.14
C HIS A 96 12.68 3.86 -8.59
N LYS A 97 13.52 3.29 -9.48
CA LYS A 97 14.77 3.94 -9.89
C LYS A 97 14.46 5.26 -10.59
N GLY A 98 15.12 6.35 -10.18
CA GLY A 98 14.88 7.69 -10.72
C GLY A 98 13.51 8.29 -10.38
N GLY A 99 12.80 7.71 -9.39
CA GLY A 99 11.52 8.20 -8.92
C GLY A 99 10.38 8.03 -9.93
N ILE A 100 10.48 7.07 -10.85
CA ILE A 100 9.50 6.87 -11.94
C ILE A 100 8.06 6.72 -11.43
N VAL A 101 7.84 5.97 -10.35
CA VAL A 101 6.50 5.83 -9.74
C VAL A 101 5.97 7.17 -9.27
N ASN A 102 6.79 7.94 -8.55
CA ASN A 102 6.38 9.27 -8.08
C ASN A 102 6.14 10.25 -9.24
N LYS A 103 6.91 10.15 -10.33
CA LYS A 103 6.69 10.97 -11.53
C LYS A 103 5.35 10.63 -12.18
N ASP A 104 5.01 9.35 -12.29
CA ASP A 104 3.74 8.92 -12.88
C ASP A 104 2.54 9.28 -11.99
N LEU A 105 2.64 9.04 -10.68
CA LEU A 105 1.62 9.51 -9.72
C LEU A 105 1.35 11.01 -9.84
N LYS A 106 2.40 11.84 -9.96
CA LYS A 106 2.24 13.28 -10.17
C LYS A 106 1.56 13.62 -11.49
N LYS A 107 1.92 12.93 -12.59
CA LYS A 107 1.27 13.09 -13.90
C LYS A 107 -0.21 12.73 -13.84
N ARG A 108 -0.57 11.73 -13.04
CA ARG A 108 -1.95 11.26 -12.79
C ARG A 108 -2.72 12.10 -11.75
N GLY A 109 -2.19 13.25 -11.33
CA GLY A 109 -2.89 14.19 -10.44
C GLY A 109 -2.68 13.99 -8.93
N PHE A 110 -1.85 13.04 -8.49
CA PHE A 110 -1.66 12.72 -7.07
C PHE A 110 -0.64 13.61 -6.33
N THR A 111 -0.22 14.73 -6.94
CA THR A 111 0.82 15.61 -6.38
C THR A 111 0.50 16.09 -4.97
N GLU A 112 -0.73 16.54 -4.71
CA GLU A 112 -1.12 17.02 -3.39
C GLU A 112 -1.22 15.89 -2.37
N LEU A 113 -1.70 14.71 -2.76
CA LEU A 113 -1.75 13.57 -1.85
C LEU A 113 -0.36 13.12 -1.42
N ILE A 114 0.64 13.15 -2.31
CA ILE A 114 2.04 12.87 -1.96
C ILE A 114 2.55 13.86 -0.90
N LYS A 115 2.20 15.14 -1.00
CA LYS A 115 2.60 16.14 0.00
C LYS A 115 1.94 15.86 1.35
N LEU A 116 0.63 15.57 1.35
CA LEU A 116 -0.14 15.24 2.55
C LEU A 116 0.39 13.98 3.21
N GLU A 117 0.70 12.94 2.44
CA GLU A 117 1.30 11.69 2.95
C GLU A 117 2.61 11.99 3.67
N ARG A 118 3.52 12.75 3.06
CA ARG A 118 4.80 13.07 3.70
C ARG A 118 4.63 13.78 5.05
N LYS A 119 3.64 14.67 5.16
CA LYS A 119 3.29 15.35 6.42
C LYS A 119 2.71 14.36 7.44
N TRP A 120 1.73 13.56 7.02
CA TRP A 120 1.08 12.56 7.85
C TRP A 120 2.05 11.50 8.39
N VAL A 121 2.93 10.99 7.53
CA VAL A 121 3.95 10.00 7.92
C VAL A 121 4.86 10.56 9.00
N LYS A 122 5.27 11.82 8.87
CA LYS A 122 6.15 12.47 9.83
C LYS A 122 5.48 12.68 11.19
N ASN A 123 4.20 13.05 11.20
CA ASN A 123 3.54 13.55 12.41
C ASN A 123 2.70 12.48 13.11
N GLU A 124 2.09 11.55 12.37
CA GLU A 124 1.06 10.66 12.88
C GLU A 124 1.48 9.20 12.75
N TRP A 125 1.93 8.76 11.57
CA TRP A 125 2.33 7.36 11.38
C TRP A 125 3.46 6.91 12.30
N ARG A 126 4.45 7.77 12.53
CA ARG A 126 5.56 7.48 13.45
C ARG A 126 5.06 7.20 14.87
N GLU A 127 4.06 7.93 15.33
CA GLU A 127 3.50 7.75 16.66
C GLU A 127 2.64 6.48 16.75
N ILE A 128 1.83 6.22 15.72
CA ILE A 128 1.09 4.94 15.58
C ILE A 128 2.07 3.77 15.65
N VAL A 129 3.15 3.82 14.86
CA VAL A 129 4.18 2.79 14.84
C VAL A 129 4.85 2.62 16.20
N LYS A 130 5.23 3.71 16.88
CA LYS A 130 5.86 3.65 18.21
C LYS A 130 4.93 3.03 19.24
N LYS A 131 3.63 3.32 19.18
CA LYS A 131 2.63 2.78 20.10
C LYS A 131 2.39 1.29 19.87
N GLU A 132 2.22 0.89 18.61
CA GLU A 132 1.79 -0.45 18.22
C GLU A 132 2.93 -1.47 18.17
N PHE A 133 4.14 -1.04 17.80
CA PHE A 133 5.31 -1.91 17.64
C PHE A 133 6.33 -1.75 18.76
N LYS A 134 5.89 -1.46 19.99
CA LYS A 134 6.80 -1.42 21.14
C LYS A 134 7.51 -2.78 21.28
N PRO A 135 8.83 -2.81 21.49
CA PRO A 135 9.50 -4.06 21.82
C PRO A 135 8.81 -4.65 23.06
N ARG A 136 8.43 -5.93 22.98
CA ARG A 136 7.93 -6.64 24.17
C ARG A 136 9.02 -6.51 25.24
N LYS A 137 8.67 -6.02 26.44
CA LYS A 137 9.58 -6.11 27.58
C LYS A 137 9.91 -7.59 27.77
N ILE A 138 11.17 -7.97 27.62
CA ILE A 138 11.62 -9.29 28.02
C ILE A 138 11.54 -9.31 29.54
N ASN A 139 10.56 -10.03 30.09
CA ASN A 139 10.56 -10.31 31.52
C ASN A 139 11.66 -11.35 31.77
N ASN A 140 12.78 -10.93 32.36
CA ASN A 140 13.89 -11.81 32.75
C ASN A 140 13.57 -12.78 33.91
N ASN A 141 12.29 -13.00 34.23
CA ASN A 141 11.86 -13.83 35.36
C ASN A 141 11.92 -15.35 35.11
N SER A 142 12.58 -15.83 34.06
CA SER A 142 12.75 -17.27 33.81
C SER A 142 14.21 -17.75 33.77
N LEU A 143 15.16 -16.99 34.32
CA LEU A 143 16.58 -17.40 34.39
C LEU A 143 16.97 -18.19 35.64
N PHE A 144 16.02 -18.56 36.51
CA PHE A 144 16.28 -19.47 37.64
C PHE A 144 15.32 -20.65 37.59
N ARG A 145 15.66 -21.67 36.81
CA ARG A 145 15.05 -23.00 36.97
C ARG A 145 15.91 -24.14 36.43
N TRP A 146 17.20 -24.14 36.77
CA TRP A 146 18.08 -25.32 36.71
C TRP A 146 19.17 -25.18 37.78
N PHE A 147 18.80 -25.48 39.02
CA PHE A 147 19.67 -26.04 40.06
C PHE A 147 18.99 -27.31 40.54
#